data_AF-R5M4F0-F1
#
_entry.id   AF-R5M4F0-F1
#
_cell.length_a   1.000
_cell.length_b   1.000
_cell.length_c   1.000
_cell.angle_alpha   90.00
_cell.angle_beta   90.00
_cell.angle_gamma   90.00
#
_symmetry.space_group_name_H-M   'P 1'
#
loop_
_entity.id
_entity.type
_entity.pdbx_description
1 polymer ?
#
loop_
_entity_poly.entity_id
_entity_poly.type
_entity_poly.pdbx_seq_one_letter_code
_entity_poly.pdbx_strand_id
1 'polypeptide(L)'
;MKKIEINGQEYEVIENVGNCLNIDDIRDRITDYFDNYDYIFGDISYEKVRLKGFNDADNKKVNKINNIKDLDSYKKNYCSYGANTFLLKKVK
;
A
#
# COMPACT_ATOMS: atom_id res chain seq x y z
N MET A 1 -12.44 10.79 5.99
CA MET A 1 -11.29 10.07 5.40
C MET A 1 -11.50 9.98 3.90
N LYS A 2 -10.44 10.08 3.08
CA LYS A 2 -10.55 10.11 1.62
C LYS A 2 -10.69 8.67 1.10
N LYS A 3 -11.71 8.41 0.28
CA LYS A 3 -11.90 7.13 -0.42
C LYS A 3 -11.57 7.28 -1.90
N ILE A 4 -11.08 6.21 -2.51
CA ILE A 4 -10.81 6.11 -3.94
C ILE A 4 -11.24 4.74 -4.45
N GLU A 5 -11.56 4.65 -5.73
CA GLU A 5 -11.86 3.39 -6.40
C GLU A 5 -10.75 3.08 -7.40
N ILE A 6 -10.25 1.84 -7.38
CA ILE A 6 -9.25 1.34 -8.32
C ILE A 6 -9.69 -0.06 -8.74
N ASN A 7 -9.87 -0.28 -10.04
CA ASN A 7 -10.26 -1.57 -10.62
C ASN A 7 -11.55 -2.15 -10.00
N GLY A 8 -12.54 -1.29 -9.71
CA GLY A 8 -13.81 -1.70 -9.09
C GLY A 8 -13.73 -2.06 -7.60
N GLN A 9 -12.55 -1.89 -6.98
CA GLN A 9 -12.35 -2.06 -5.54
C GLN A 9 -12.22 -0.70 -4.86
N GLU A 10 -12.99 -0.49 -3.80
CA GLU A 10 -12.87 0.71 -2.96
C GLU A 10 -11.70 0.59 -1.98
N TYR A 11 -10.98 1.70 -1.81
CA TYR A 11 -9.89 1.85 -0.87
C TYR A 11 -10.06 3.13 -0.05
N GLU A 12 -9.72 3.03 1.23
CA GLU A 12 -9.50 4.17 2.10
C GLU A 12 -8.03 4.60 2.06
N VAL A 13 -7.79 5.90 1.89
CA VAL A 13 -6.44 6.48 1.96
C VAL A 13 -6.11 6.74 3.42
N ILE A 14 -5.28 5.87 3.99
CA ILE A 14 -4.83 5.95 5.38
C ILE A 14 -3.68 6.95 5.52
N GLU A 15 -2.77 6.98 4.54
CA GLU A 15 -1.61 7.85 4.52
C GLU A 15 -1.27 8.26 3.08
N ASN A 16 -0.84 9.52 2.88
CA ASN A 16 -0.32 10.02 1.60
C ASN A 16 0.76 11.09 1.84
N VAL A 17 1.96 10.64 2.18
CA VAL A 17 3.12 11.49 2.43
C VAL A 17 3.62 12.08 1.11
N GLY A 18 3.77 13.40 1.06
CA GLY A 18 4.24 14.12 -0.12
C GLY A 18 3.23 14.20 -1.27
N ASN A 19 1.95 13.85 -1.02
CA ASN A 19 0.89 13.86 -2.03
C ASN A 19 1.23 13.04 -3.30
N CYS A 20 1.95 11.93 -3.15
CA CYS A 20 2.45 11.12 -4.26
C CYS A 20 1.47 10.09 -4.82
N LEU A 21 0.33 9.87 -4.16
CA LEU A 21 -0.70 8.95 -4.64
C LEU A 21 -1.32 9.45 -5.95
N ASN A 22 -0.97 8.80 -7.06
CA ASN A 22 -1.59 8.97 -8.36
C ASN A 22 -2.24 7.65 -8.79
N ILE A 23 -3.55 7.66 -9.04
CA ILE A 23 -4.32 6.47 -9.40
C ILE A 23 -3.86 5.91 -10.75
N ASP A 24 -3.55 6.78 -11.71
CA ASP A 24 -3.17 6.34 -13.06
C ASP A 24 -1.82 5.60 -13.04
N ASP A 25 -0.90 5.98 -12.15
CA ASP A 25 0.41 5.34 -12.02
C ASP A 25 0.37 3.95 -11.38
N ILE A 26 -0.72 3.65 -10.64
CA ILE A 26 -0.85 2.42 -9.86
C ILE A 26 -1.93 1.47 -10.37
N ARG A 27 -2.86 1.95 -11.20
CA ARG A 27 -4.00 1.16 -11.71
C ARG A 27 -3.55 -0.15 -12.35
N ASP A 28 -2.54 -0.09 -13.22
CA ASP A 28 -2.03 -1.25 -13.96
C ASP A 28 -1.09 -2.14 -13.10
N ARG A 29 -0.65 -1.63 -11.95
CA ARG A 29 0.25 -2.35 -11.02
C ARG A 29 -0.52 -3.10 -9.95
N ILE A 30 -1.73 -2.65 -9.62
CA ILE A 30 -2.64 -3.35 -8.72
C ILE A 30 -3.33 -4.47 -9.51
N THR A 31 -2.64 -5.60 -9.55
CA THR A 31 -3.14 -6.87 -10.12
C THR A 31 -3.86 -7.70 -9.08
N ASP A 32 -4.49 -8.80 -9.51
CA ASP A 32 -5.20 -9.78 -8.67
C ASP A 32 -4.34 -10.36 -7.53
N TYR A 33 -3.00 -10.25 -7.64
CA TYR A 33 -2.09 -10.55 -6.53
C TYR A 33 -2.49 -9.80 -5.25
N PHE A 34 -2.88 -8.53 -5.38
CA PHE A 34 -3.24 -7.67 -4.25
C PHE A 34 -4.59 -8.02 -3.62
N ASP A 35 -5.41 -8.88 -4.22
CA ASP A 35 -6.70 -9.32 -3.66
C ASP A 35 -6.56 -10.14 -2.38
N ASN A 36 -5.37 -10.66 -2.14
CA ASN A 36 -5.04 -11.40 -0.93
C ASN A 36 -4.59 -10.51 0.24
N TYR A 37 -4.58 -9.19 0.06
CA TYR A 37 -4.04 -8.23 1.00
C TYR A 37 -5.06 -7.19 1.46
N ASP A 38 -5.15 -6.96 2.76
CA ASP A 38 -6.03 -5.92 3.34
C ASP A 38 -5.52 -4.50 3.04
N TYR A 39 -4.20 -4.34 2.86
CA TYR A 39 -3.55 -3.06 2.63
C TYR A 39 -2.60 -3.13 1.43
N ILE A 40 -2.51 -2.00 0.73
CA ILE A 40 -1.51 -1.76 -0.31
C ILE A 40 -0.68 -0.57 0.15
N PHE A 41 0.59 -0.84 0.44
CA PHE A 41 1.59 0.18 0.69
C PHE A 41 2.31 0.50 -0.62
N GLY A 42 2.55 1.79 -0.86
CA GLY A 42 3.37 2.25 -1.97
C GLY A 42 4.43 3.25 -1.57
N ASP A 43 5.59 3.15 -2.20
CA ASP A 43 6.67 4.12 -2.08
C ASP A 43 7.19 4.55 -3.46
N ILE A 44 7.67 5.79 -3.55
CA ILE A 44 8.31 6.31 -4.76
C ILE A 44 9.81 6.13 -4.65
N SER A 45 10.37 5.32 -5.55
CA SER A 45 11.81 5.07 -5.63
C SER A 45 12.27 5.15 -7.07
N TYR A 46 13.29 5.98 -7.34
CA TYR A 46 13.81 6.21 -8.70
C TYR A 46 12.69 6.53 -9.71
N GLU A 47 11.79 7.45 -9.35
CA GLU A 47 10.64 7.88 -10.17
C GLU A 47 9.64 6.78 -10.52
N LYS A 48 9.74 5.61 -9.86
CA LYS A 48 8.81 4.49 -10.05
C LYS A 48 8.10 4.20 -8.75
N VAL A 49 6.80 3.94 -8.85
CA VAL A 49 6.03 3.40 -7.74
C VAL A 49 6.48 1.97 -7.47
N ARG A 50 6.67 1.59 -6.22
CA ARG A 50 6.80 0.20 -5.77
C ARG A 50 5.61 -0.10 -4.88
N LEU A 51 4.99 -1.27 -5.06
CA LEU A 51 3.82 -1.68 -4.28
C LEU A 51 4.14 -2.91 -3.44
N LYS A 52 3.61 -2.96 -2.22
CA LYS A 52 3.69 -4.12 -1.33
C LYS A 52 2.36 -4.33 -0.61
N GLY A 53 1.91 -5.59 -0.61
CA GLY A 53 0.73 -6.02 0.12
C GLY A 53 1.03 -6.27 1.60
N PHE A 54 0.13 -5.79 2.46
CA PHE A 54 0.13 -6.05 3.90
C PHE A 54 -1.27 -6.52 4.35
N ASN A 55 -1.33 -7.16 5.50
CA ASN A 55 -2.51 -7.76 6.10
C ASN A 55 -2.67 -7.34 7.56
N ASP A 56 -3.92 -7.24 8.00
CA ASP A 56 -4.23 -7.12 9.42
C ASP A 56 -3.74 -8.37 10.17
N ALA A 57 -3.41 -8.21 11.46
CA ALA A 57 -2.90 -9.30 12.28
C ALA A 57 -3.90 -10.46 12.44
N ASP A 58 -5.20 -10.20 12.24
CA ASP A 58 -6.28 -11.18 12.34
C ASP A 58 -6.60 -11.84 10.98
N ASN A 59 -5.96 -11.41 9.90
CA ASN A 59 -6.16 -12.01 8.58
C ASN A 59 -5.52 -13.40 8.53
N LYS A 60 -6.26 -14.41 8.05
CA LYS A 60 -5.78 -15.79 7.91
C LYS A 60 -4.55 -15.94 7.00
N LYS A 61 -4.28 -14.98 6.12
CA LYS A 61 -3.15 -14.94 5.18
C LYS A 61 -1.98 -14.09 5.70
N VAL A 62 -2.04 -13.60 6.94
CA VAL A 62 -0.93 -12.86 7.55
C VAL A 62 0.25 -13.81 7.85
N ASN A 63 1.46 -13.30 7.71
CA ASN A 63 2.73 -13.95 7.98
C ASN A 63 3.78 -12.89 8.38
N LYS A 64 5.02 -13.34 8.63
CA LYS A 64 6.11 -12.48 9.14
C LYS A 64 6.53 -11.35 8.20
N ILE A 65 6.19 -11.40 6.90
CA ILE A 65 6.66 -10.42 5.91
C ILE A 65 5.55 -9.51 5.39
N ASN A 66 4.29 -9.75 5.74
CA ASN A 66 3.14 -8.97 5.30
C ASN A 66 2.26 -8.48 6.46
N ASN A 67 2.70 -8.58 7.71
CA ASN A 67 1.94 -8.03 8.83
C ASN A 67 2.02 -6.50 8.83
N ILE A 68 0.88 -5.81 8.84
CA ILE A 68 0.82 -4.34 8.84
C ILE A 68 1.51 -3.72 10.06
N LYS A 69 1.61 -4.45 11.17
CA LYS A 69 2.36 -4.02 12.37
C LYS A 69 3.84 -3.78 12.10
N ASP A 70 4.40 -4.42 11.08
CA ASP A 70 5.81 -4.29 10.71
C ASP A 70 6.05 -3.20 9.66
N LEU A 71 5.02 -2.41 9.29
CA LEU A 71 5.12 -1.39 8.24
C LEU A 71 6.19 -0.32 8.55
N ASP A 72 6.27 0.16 9.78
CA ASP A 72 7.26 1.18 10.15
C ASP A 72 8.69 0.65 10.04
N SER A 73 8.90 -0.60 10.48
CA SER A 73 10.17 -1.31 10.29
C SER A 73 10.48 -1.54 8.81
N TYR A 74 9.45 -1.84 8.00
CA TYR A 74 9.60 -1.99 6.56
C TYR A 74 10.01 -0.67 5.90
N LYS A 75 9.33 0.45 6.21
CA LYS A 75 9.66 1.79 5.72
C LYS A 75 11.12 2.13 6.04
N LYS A 76 11.55 1.92 7.29
CA LYS A 76 12.92 2.22 7.73
C LYS A 76 14.00 1.42 6.98
N ASN A 77 13.73 0.16 6.68
CA ASN A 77 14.74 -0.75 6.11
C ASN A 77 14.75 -0.78 4.58
N TYR A 78 13.63 -0.46 3.92
CA TYR A 78 13.45 -0.66 2.48
C TYR A 78 13.07 0.60 1.69
N CYS A 79 12.63 1.68 2.35
CA CYS A 79 12.36 2.96 1.69
C CYS A 79 13.59 3.86 1.77
N SER A 80 13.78 4.69 0.74
CA SER A 80 14.78 5.76 0.79
C SER A 80 14.41 6.77 1.87
N TYR A 81 15.41 7.39 2.49
CA TYR A 81 15.19 8.43 3.48
C TYR A 81 14.39 9.59 2.86
N GLY A 82 13.28 9.96 3.51
CA GLY A 82 12.39 11.01 3.01
C GLY A 82 11.57 10.64 1.76
N ALA A 83 11.50 9.35 1.39
CA ALA A 83 10.67 8.92 0.27
C ALA A 83 9.19 9.30 0.49
N ASN A 84 8.55 9.75 -0.59
CA ASN A 84 7.11 9.91 -0.62
C ASN A 84 6.45 8.53 -0.62
N THR A 85 5.40 8.37 0.20
CA THR A 85 4.75 7.08 0.42
C THR A 85 3.25 7.25 0.55
N PHE A 86 2.50 6.18 0.33
CA PHE A 86 1.07 6.13 0.60
C PHE A 86 0.68 4.76 1.15
N LEU A 87 -0.43 4.74 1.89
CA LEU A 87 -1.03 3.52 2.42
C LEU A 87 -2.53 3.52 2.10
N LEU A 88 -2.96 2.47 1.41
CA LEU A 88 -4.34 2.21 1.08
C LEU A 88 -4.84 1.02 1.89
N LYS A 89 -6.05 1.11 2.43
CA LYS A 89 -6.77 0.00 3.06
C LYS A 89 -7.96 -0.39 2.19
N LYS A 90 -8.11 -1.67 1.86
CA LYS A 90 -9.30 -2.16 1.16
C LYS A 90 -10.54 -1.99 2.02
N VAL A 91 -11.59 -1.44 1.42
CA VAL A 91 -12.93 -1.43 2.02
C VAL A 91 -13.57 -2.78 1.69
N LYS A 92 -14.00 -3.51 2.72
CA LYS A 92 -14.69 -4.81 2.56
C LYS A 92 -16.15 -4.61 2.22
#